data_AF-A0A7Y8JDJ3-F1
#
_entry.id   AF-A0A7Y8JDJ3-F1
#
_cell.length_a   1.000
_cell.length_b   1.000
_cell.length_c   1.000
_cell.angle_alpha   90.00
_cell.angle_beta   90.00
_cell.angle_gamma   90.00
#
_symmetry.space_group_name_H-M   'P 1'
#
loop_
_entity.id
_entity.type
_entity.pdbx_description
1 polymer ?
#
loop_
_entity_poly.entity_id
_entity_poly.type
_entity_poly.pdbx_seq_one_letter_code
_entity_poly.pdbx_strand_id
1 'polypeptide(L)'
;MTMMKAFRDCLLGKQESLDYASCFAADQQRPFEGFYAIQEAGEFAARLGLADHYRASLQYNETATPKQAIAFLAECLAGLPTAKADVLTANQAARTLGVRKEKVLRWIRTGELRASNVSQGYRPRWRIKRADLDGFLAARNPPP
;
A
#
# COMPACT_ATOMS: atom_id res chain seq x y z
N MET A 1 17.22 -5.99 -15.31
CA MET A 1 16.33 -5.03 -14.64
C MET A 1 16.34 -5.39 -13.16
N THR A 2 16.92 -4.57 -12.29
CA THR A 2 17.20 -4.96 -10.89
C THR A 2 15.89 -5.20 -10.13
N MET A 3 15.80 -6.27 -9.35
CA MET A 3 14.65 -6.65 -8.50
C MET A 3 14.09 -5.46 -7.69
N MET A 4 14.97 -4.54 -7.28
CA MET A 4 14.66 -3.31 -6.58
C MET A 4 13.93 -2.23 -7.39
N LYS A 5 14.10 -2.17 -8.73
CA LYS A 5 13.32 -1.24 -9.57
C LYS A 5 11.86 -1.67 -9.61
N ALA A 6 11.61 -2.97 -9.73
CA ALA A 6 10.27 -3.53 -9.76
C ALA A 6 9.59 -3.45 -8.37
N PHE A 7 10.33 -3.65 -7.27
CA PHE A 7 9.80 -3.43 -5.91
C PHE A 7 9.47 -1.96 -5.64
N ARG A 8 10.37 -1.03 -6.03
CA ARG A 8 10.11 0.42 -5.96
C ARG A 8 8.90 0.82 -6.81
N ASP A 9 8.78 0.31 -8.04
CA ASP A 9 7.66 0.63 -8.95
C ASP A 9 6.34 0.03 -8.47
N CYS A 10 6.35 -1.13 -7.81
CA CYS A 10 5.18 -1.72 -7.15
C CYS A 10 4.74 -0.91 -5.92
N LEU A 11 5.68 -0.50 -5.06
CA LEU A 11 5.39 0.34 -3.89
C LEU A 11 4.90 1.74 -4.27
N LEU A 12 5.32 2.27 -5.42
CA LEU A 12 4.84 3.54 -5.98
C LEU A 12 3.53 3.41 -6.79
N GLY A 13 2.93 2.22 -6.85
CA GLY A 13 1.66 1.98 -7.55
C GLY A 13 1.73 2.07 -9.07
N LYS A 14 2.92 1.87 -9.67
CA LYS A 14 3.17 1.96 -11.13
C LYS A 14 3.04 0.62 -11.86
N GLN A 15 2.92 -0.51 -11.16
CA GLN A 15 2.74 -1.84 -11.76
C GLN A 15 1.83 -2.73 -10.90
N GLU A 16 0.92 -3.48 -11.55
CA GLU A 16 -0.12 -4.32 -10.90
C GLU A 16 0.31 -5.77 -10.61
N SER A 17 1.45 -6.24 -11.12
CA SER A 17 1.94 -7.60 -10.82
C SER A 17 3.46 -7.72 -10.99
N LEU A 18 4.14 -8.13 -9.92
CA LEU A 18 5.55 -8.54 -9.92
C LEU A 18 5.62 -10.03 -10.30
N ASP A 19 5.95 -10.34 -11.55
CA ASP A 19 6.37 -11.69 -11.92
C ASP A 19 7.82 -11.90 -11.46
N TYR A 20 7.97 -12.30 -10.20
CA TYR A 20 9.27 -12.49 -9.53
C TYR A 20 10.16 -13.55 -10.21
N ALA A 21 9.56 -14.50 -10.94
CA ALA A 21 10.29 -15.63 -11.53
C ALA A 21 11.21 -15.21 -12.69
N SER A 22 10.82 -14.19 -13.46
CA SER A 22 11.56 -13.76 -14.66
C SER A 22 12.76 -12.84 -14.34
N CYS A 23 12.79 -12.19 -13.18
CA CYS A 23 13.95 -11.38 -12.74
C CYS A 23 15.09 -12.22 -12.14
N PHE A 24 14.78 -13.39 -11.58
CA PHE A 24 15.75 -14.26 -10.88
C PHE A 24 16.70 -15.01 -11.84
N ALA A 25 16.30 -15.20 -13.10
CA ALA A 25 17.04 -16.02 -14.05
C ALA A 25 18.28 -15.33 -14.67
N ALA A 26 18.45 -14.01 -14.50
CA ALA A 26 19.45 -13.23 -15.24
C ALA A 26 20.77 -12.96 -14.50
N ASP A 27 20.94 -13.38 -13.24
CA ASP A 27 22.07 -12.92 -12.42
C ASP A 27 22.56 -13.97 -11.41
N GLN A 28 23.19 -15.03 -11.90
CA GLN A 28 23.72 -16.15 -11.10
C GLN A 28 25.14 -15.92 -10.52
N GLN A 29 25.74 -14.74 -10.69
CA GLN A 29 27.14 -14.48 -10.31
C GLN A 29 27.35 -13.52 -9.14
N ARG A 30 26.30 -13.02 -8.47
CA ARG A 30 26.45 -12.13 -7.32
C ARG A 30 26.35 -12.86 -5.98
N PRO A 31 27.20 -12.53 -4.99
CA PRO A 31 27.04 -13.01 -3.62
C PRO A 31 25.65 -12.63 -3.10
N PHE A 32 25.13 -13.50 -2.24
CA PHE A 32 23.73 -13.56 -1.85
C PHE A 32 23.12 -12.20 -1.46
N GLU A 33 22.17 -11.68 -2.25
CA GLU A 33 21.60 -10.32 -2.11
C GLU A 33 20.76 -10.10 -0.83
N GLY A 34 20.55 -11.13 0.00
CA GLY A 34 19.69 -11.07 1.18
C GLY A 34 20.16 -10.07 2.24
N PHE A 35 21.46 -9.96 2.47
CA PHE A 35 22.03 -8.99 3.40
C PHE A 35 21.80 -7.54 2.93
N TYR A 36 22.04 -7.26 1.65
CA TYR A 36 21.82 -5.92 1.08
C TYR A 36 20.35 -5.52 1.11
N ALA A 37 19.44 -6.46 0.82
CA ALA A 37 18.00 -6.22 0.92
C ALA A 37 17.58 -5.84 2.34
N ILE A 38 18.18 -6.45 3.37
CA ILE A 38 17.91 -6.12 4.78
C ILE A 38 18.44 -4.72 5.12
N GLN A 39 19.68 -4.38 4.73
CA GLN A 39 20.27 -3.07 5.00
C GLN A 39 19.48 -1.94 4.33
N GLU A 40 19.15 -2.07 3.04
CA GLU A 40 18.36 -1.08 2.31
C GLU A 40 16.96 -0.92 2.91
N ALA A 41 16.32 -2.02 3.33
CA ALA A 41 15.03 -1.97 4.00
C ALA A 41 15.09 -1.26 5.35
N GLY A 42 16.16 -1.48 6.13
CA GLY A 42 16.42 -0.76 7.38
C GLY A 42 16.60 0.74 7.15
N GLU A 43 17.40 1.15 6.16
CA GLU A 43 17.58 2.56 5.82
C GLU A 43 16.28 3.21 5.37
N PHE A 44 15.46 2.48 4.62
CA PHE A 44 14.14 2.94 4.21
C PHE A 44 13.19 3.11 5.41
N ALA A 45 13.19 2.14 6.34
CA ALA A 45 12.43 2.23 7.58
C ALA A 45 12.85 3.44 8.42
N ALA A 46 14.15 3.74 8.51
CA ALA A 46 14.67 4.93 9.19
C ALA A 46 14.10 6.23 8.61
N ARG A 47 14.00 6.34 7.26
CA ARG A 47 13.40 7.52 6.60
C ARG A 47 11.92 7.71 6.92
N LEU A 48 11.24 6.65 7.33
CA LEU A 48 9.83 6.67 7.73
C LEU A 48 9.65 6.83 9.25
N GLY A 49 10.74 7.06 10.00
CA GLY A 49 10.73 7.25 11.45
C GLY A 49 10.76 5.94 12.25
N LEU A 50 10.97 4.80 11.61
CA LEU A 50 11.03 3.48 12.24
C LEU A 50 12.48 3.14 12.63
N ALA A 51 13.00 3.84 13.64
CA ALA A 51 14.41 3.72 14.06
C ALA A 51 14.78 2.33 14.61
N ASP A 52 13.82 1.62 15.21
CA ASP A 52 14.06 0.28 15.76
C ASP A 52 14.25 -0.76 14.67
N HIS A 53 13.53 -0.64 13.55
CA HIS A 53 13.72 -1.48 12.36
C HIS A 53 15.09 -1.28 11.71
N TYR A 54 15.60 -0.04 11.71
CA TYR A 54 16.98 0.22 11.27
C TYR A 54 18.03 -0.41 12.20
N ARG A 55 17.84 -0.33 13.52
CA ARG A 55 18.76 -1.01 14.47
C ARG A 55 18.73 -2.53 14.29
N ALA A 56 17.55 -3.10 14.02
CA ALA A 56 17.41 -4.52 13.74
C ALA A 56 18.10 -4.94 12.43
N SER A 57 18.11 -4.08 11.39
CA SER A 57 18.83 -4.41 10.14
C SER A 57 20.34 -4.55 10.36
N LEU A 58 20.93 -3.75 11.26
CA LEU A 58 22.37 -3.78 11.57
C LEU A 58 22.83 -5.08 12.26
N GLN A 59 21.90 -5.87 12.83
CA GLN A 59 22.23 -7.15 13.49
C GLN A 59 22.44 -8.30 12.48
N TYR A 60 22.00 -8.13 11.24
CA TYR A 60 22.20 -9.13 10.20
C TYR A 60 23.60 -8.99 9.58
N ASN A 61 24.19 -10.11 9.20
CA ASN A 61 25.50 -10.19 8.56
C ASN A 61 25.37 -10.69 7.11
N GLU A 62 26.50 -10.78 6.39
CA GLU A 62 26.57 -11.25 4.99
C GLU A 62 26.05 -12.68 4.79
N THR A 63 25.90 -13.47 5.87
CA THR A 63 25.37 -14.84 5.84
C THR A 63 23.86 -14.92 6.02
N ALA A 64 23.15 -13.78 5.98
CA ALA A 64 21.70 -13.74 6.12
C ALA A 64 21.00 -14.62 5.06
N THR A 65 20.21 -15.57 5.54
CA THR A 65 19.43 -16.47 4.68
C THR A 65 18.25 -15.74 4.03
N PRO A 66 17.71 -16.22 2.89
CA PRO A 66 16.50 -15.65 2.29
C PRO A 66 15.33 -15.54 3.27
N LYS A 67 15.19 -16.56 4.12
CA LYS A 67 14.11 -16.65 5.08
C LYS A 67 14.18 -15.53 6.10
N GLN A 68 15.39 -15.18 6.55
CA GLN A 68 15.63 -14.05 7.45
C GLN A 68 15.34 -12.72 6.75
N ALA A 69 15.76 -12.56 5.49
CA ALA A 69 15.45 -11.35 4.72
C ALA A 69 13.94 -11.16 4.52
N ILE A 70 13.22 -12.23 4.17
CA ILE A 70 11.76 -12.20 4.02
C ILE A 70 11.07 -11.88 5.36
N ALA A 71 11.52 -12.49 6.46
CA ALA A 71 10.96 -12.23 7.78
C ALA A 71 11.15 -10.76 8.19
N PHE A 72 12.36 -10.22 8.01
CA PHE A 72 12.66 -8.83 8.31
C PHE A 72 11.84 -7.86 7.45
N LEU A 73 11.73 -8.13 6.14
CA LEU A 73 10.89 -7.33 5.25
C LEU A 73 9.41 -7.35 5.68
N ALA A 74 8.90 -8.51 6.11
CA ALA A 74 7.54 -8.61 6.63
C ALA A 74 7.34 -7.78 7.91
N GLU A 75 8.30 -7.78 8.83
CA GLU A 75 8.27 -6.94 10.04
C GLU A 75 8.31 -5.44 9.71
N CYS A 76 9.17 -5.04 8.77
CA CYS A 76 9.22 -3.66 8.26
C CYS A 76 7.87 -3.25 7.66
N LEU A 77 7.29 -4.07 6.78
CA LEU A 77 5.99 -3.81 6.17
C LEU A 77 4.86 -3.71 7.21
N ALA A 78 4.90 -4.54 8.26
CA ALA A 78 3.93 -4.50 9.35
C ALA A 78 4.05 -3.23 10.22
N GLY A 79 5.26 -2.70 10.36
CA GLY A 79 5.54 -1.46 11.11
C GLY A 79 5.27 -0.18 10.33
N LEU A 80 5.05 -0.26 9.01
CA LEU A 80 4.75 0.91 8.20
C LEU A 80 3.45 1.57 8.67
N PRO A 81 3.41 2.92 8.76
CA PRO A 81 2.15 3.60 8.92
C PRO A 81 1.30 3.29 7.68
N THR A 82 0.34 2.39 7.82
CA THR A 82 -0.70 2.19 6.80
C THR A 82 -1.58 3.42 6.84
N ALA A 83 -1.11 4.51 6.23
CA ALA A 83 -1.89 5.72 6.04
C ALA A 83 -2.97 5.40 5.01
N LYS A 84 -3.98 4.65 5.47
CA LYS A 84 -5.22 4.42 4.75
C LYS A 84 -5.74 5.82 4.46
N ALA A 85 -5.71 6.23 3.20
CA ALA A 85 -6.05 7.59 2.83
C ALA A 85 -7.39 7.96 3.48
N ASP A 86 -7.36 8.97 4.37
CA ASP A 86 -8.55 9.43 5.10
C ASP A 86 -9.65 9.89 4.15
N VAL A 87 -9.27 10.21 2.91
CA VAL A 87 -10.15 10.66 1.85
C VAL A 87 -10.02 9.75 0.63
N LEU A 88 -11.16 9.18 0.23
CA LEU A 88 -11.31 8.31 -0.92
C LEU A 88 -11.97 9.06 -2.09
N THR A 89 -11.60 8.67 -3.30
CA THR A 89 -12.36 9.00 -4.51
C THR A 89 -13.58 8.09 -4.66
N ALA A 90 -14.56 8.49 -5.46
CA ALA A 90 -15.72 7.64 -5.78
C ALA A 90 -15.30 6.27 -6.38
N ASN A 91 -14.22 6.24 -7.17
CA ASN A 91 -13.68 4.99 -7.71
C ASN A 91 -13.07 4.10 -6.61
N GLN A 92 -12.31 4.68 -5.68
CA GLN A 92 -11.72 3.92 -4.57
C GLN A 92 -12.79 3.40 -3.61
N ALA A 93 -13.82 4.20 -3.31
CA ALA A 93 -14.96 3.76 -2.53
C ALA A 93 -15.72 2.62 -3.24
N ALA A 94 -15.92 2.72 -4.55
CA ALA A 94 -16.55 1.67 -5.36
C ALA A 94 -15.76 0.35 -5.29
N ARG A 95 -14.44 0.41 -5.44
CA ARG A 95 -13.54 -0.76 -5.29
C ARG A 95 -13.61 -1.34 -3.88
N THR A 96 -13.58 -0.49 -2.85
CA THR A 96 -13.66 -0.91 -1.44
C THR A 96 -14.96 -1.67 -1.17
N LEU A 97 -16.06 -1.23 -1.77
CA LEU A 97 -17.40 -1.78 -1.55
C LEU A 97 -17.78 -2.91 -2.53
N GLY A 98 -16.94 -3.21 -3.53
CA GLY A 98 -17.28 -4.17 -4.58
C GLY A 98 -18.47 -3.77 -5.45
N VAL A 99 -18.74 -2.46 -5.61
CA VAL A 99 -19.87 -1.94 -6.40
C VAL A 99 -19.39 -1.15 -7.61
N ARG A 100 -20.30 -0.92 -8.56
CA ARG A 100 -20.04 -0.03 -9.70
C ARG A 100 -19.96 1.44 -9.24
N LYS A 101 -19.08 2.21 -9.88
CA LYS A 101 -18.87 3.65 -9.60
C LYS A 101 -20.16 4.45 -9.69
N GLU A 102 -21.01 4.14 -10.66
CA GLU A 102 -22.28 4.81 -10.90
C GLU A 102 -23.21 4.68 -9.71
N LYS A 103 -23.13 3.56 -8.98
CA LYS A 103 -23.90 3.31 -7.75
C LYS A 103 -23.44 4.24 -6.63
N VAL A 104 -22.12 4.40 -6.47
CA VAL A 104 -21.54 5.34 -5.49
C VAL A 104 -21.90 6.78 -5.84
N LEU A 105 -21.79 7.17 -7.10
CA LEU A 105 -22.19 8.51 -7.55
C LEU A 105 -23.69 8.76 -7.34
N ARG A 106 -24.53 7.73 -7.50
CA ARG A 106 -25.96 7.83 -7.17
C ARG A 106 -26.15 8.12 -5.69
N TRP A 107 -25.53 7.37 -4.79
CA TRP A 107 -25.63 7.60 -3.35
C TRP A 107 -25.17 9.00 -2.92
N ILE A 108 -24.13 9.52 -3.56
CA ILE A 108 -23.67 10.90 -3.32
C ILE A 108 -24.72 11.91 -3.79
N ARG A 109 -25.31 11.70 -4.97
CA ARG A 109 -26.33 12.59 -5.54
C ARG A 109 -27.65 12.53 -4.79
N THR A 110 -28.04 11.36 -4.26
CA THR A 110 -29.24 11.19 -3.45
C THR A 110 -29.05 11.64 -2.00
N GLY A 111 -27.82 11.97 -1.59
CA GLY A 111 -27.49 12.38 -0.23
C GLY A 111 -27.35 11.23 0.77
N GLU A 112 -27.47 9.98 0.30
CA GLU A 112 -27.28 8.79 1.13
C GLU A 112 -25.82 8.62 1.60
N LEU A 113 -24.85 9.02 0.77
CA LEU A 113 -23.42 8.99 1.09
C LEU A 113 -22.85 10.41 1.11
N ARG A 114 -22.32 10.82 2.26
CA ARG A 114 -21.67 12.14 2.41
C ARG A 114 -20.37 12.20 1.61
N ALA A 115 -20.23 13.24 0.79
CA ALA A 115 -19.03 13.52 0.03
C ALA A 115 -18.88 15.03 -0.23
N SER A 116 -17.64 15.49 -0.32
CA SER A 116 -17.31 16.87 -0.69
C SER A 116 -16.93 16.93 -2.16
N ASN A 117 -17.56 17.84 -2.92
CA ASN A 117 -17.09 18.18 -4.26
C ASN A 117 -15.94 19.19 -4.14
N VAL A 118 -14.74 18.80 -4.57
CA VAL A 118 -13.57 19.68 -4.56
C VAL A 118 -13.34 20.39 -5.89
N SER A 119 -14.22 20.17 -6.89
CA SER A 119 -14.14 20.88 -8.17
C SER A 119 -15.12 22.04 -8.20
N GLN A 120 -14.66 23.18 -8.72
CA GLN A 120 -15.46 24.36 -9.01
C GLN A 120 -15.95 24.40 -10.48
N GLY A 121 -15.69 23.35 -11.27
CA GLY A 121 -16.02 23.30 -12.71
C GLY A 121 -17.15 22.34 -13.06
N TYR A 122 -17.34 22.13 -14.37
CA TYR A 122 -18.43 21.31 -14.92
C TYR A 122 -18.36 19.82 -14.57
N ARG A 123 -17.17 19.30 -14.23
CA ARG A 123 -16.97 17.89 -13.86
C ARG A 123 -16.69 17.75 -12.35
N PRO A 124 -17.67 17.34 -11.54
CA PRO A 124 -17.49 17.25 -10.09
C PRO A 124 -16.43 16.20 -9.74
N ARG A 125 -15.58 16.55 -8.76
CA ARG A 125 -14.55 15.67 -8.22
C ARG A 125 -14.91 15.37 -6.77
N TRP A 126 -15.51 14.21 -6.55
CA TRP A 126 -15.96 13.81 -5.22
C TRP A 126 -14.80 13.29 -4.36
N ARG A 127 -14.86 13.65 -3.08
CA ARG A 127 -13.96 13.23 -2.01
C ARG A 127 -14.83 12.74 -0.85
N ILE A 128 -14.62 11.49 -0.44
CA ILE A 128 -15.42 10.79 0.57
C ILE A 128 -14.50 10.52 1.75
N LYS A 129 -14.84 10.98 2.96
CA LYS A 129 -14.03 10.63 4.12
C LYS A 129 -14.25 9.16 4.48
N ARG A 130 -13.22 8.50 4.99
CA ARG A 130 -13.30 7.10 5.43
C ARG A 130 -14.40 6.90 6.47
N ALA A 131 -14.46 7.78 7.47
CA ALA A 131 -15.48 7.76 8.52
C ALA A 131 -16.93 7.87 7.97
N ASP A 132 -17.15 8.68 6.93
CA ASP A 132 -18.47 8.81 6.31
C ASP A 132 -18.88 7.52 5.58
N LEU A 133 -17.93 6.86 4.93
CA LEU A 133 -18.16 5.56 4.27
C LEU A 133 -18.47 4.45 5.30
N ASP A 134 -17.74 4.43 6.40
CA ASP A 134 -17.93 3.43 7.46
C ASP A 134 -19.27 3.66 8.19
N GLY A 135 -19.66 4.92 8.46
CA GLY A 135 -20.97 5.26 9.01
C GLY A 135 -22.14 4.88 8.08
N PHE A 136 -21.97 5.04 6.77
CA PHE A 136 -22.93 4.59 5.78
C PHE A 136 -23.12 3.07 5.76
N LEU A 137 -22.04 2.31 5.95
CA LEU A 137 -22.12 0.85 6.07
C LEU A 137 -22.81 0.43 7.36
N ALA A 138 -22.46 1.06 8.49
CA ALA A 138 -23.09 0.80 9.78
C ALA A 138 -24.61 1.03 9.74
N ALA A 139 -25.06 2.09 9.07
CA ALA A 139 -26.49 2.39 8.91
C ALA A 139 -27.26 1.37 8.03
N ARG A 140 -26.55 0.57 7.23
CA ARG A 140 -27.14 -0.41 6.30
C ARG A 140 -27.07 -1.84 6.79
N ASN A 141 -26.25 -2.13 7.80
CA ASN A 141 -26.27 -3.42 8.45
C ASN A 141 -27.46 -3.47 9.43
N PRO A 142 -28.40 -4.41 9.28
CA PRO A 142 -29.37 -4.66 10.32
C PRO A 142 -28.66 -5.16 11.59
N PRO A 143 -29.18 -4.86 12.80
CA PRO A 143 -28.69 -5.49 14.01
C PRO A 143 -28.86 -7.02 13.91
N PRO A 144 -27.95 -7.81 14.53
CA PRO A 144 -27.99 -9.27 14.50
C PRO A 144 -29.25 -9.86 15.13
#